data_AF-A0A537A6H0-F1
#
_entry.id   AF-A0A537A6H0-F1
#
_cell.length_a   1.000
_cell.length_b   1.000
_cell.length_c   1.000
_cell.angle_alpha   90.00
_cell.angle_beta   90.00
_cell.angle_gamma   90.00
#
_symmetry.space_group_name_H-M   'P 1'
#
loop_
_entity.id
_entity.type
_entity.pdbx_description
1 polymer ?
#
loop_
_entity_poly.entity_id
_entity_poly.type
_entity_poly.pdbx_seq_one_letter_code
_entity_poly.pdbx_strand_id
1 'polypeptide(L)'
;MTEEFETLYQLVFFTAAVALVLMERVRAWQRQPVRMARRWTSNIGLFLIGTVVTAVIIPVGIYAFAQRQPPGLMSELALPFAAQLVLTFLLLDFWRYWEHRWFHQVRLLWRFHLVHHSDTEIDVTTSERHHPLEFLLGTTAILVLIGTLGLPAQGIAVYLLAATVVTLYSHANLRLPASLDRRLGRLVVTPAVHAVHHSASQAQTDSNYGSVLTVWDRLFGTYVDPATARIRHFGLGYFHAPKDTGLVRVLQQPFLYRRDLRYRERDDGPVERDASVPSATRPMTERGRNALVGGLLGCVLVTLAMWPTLLELTSVWRSSEAYQYAWLVVPMVVYLLGWHYRQAGVPLDPQPDFSGVFVVLVAAACWGAAALMNIDVGRQFALALALQGVAMSTLGWRSYWRLFPTLALLFLMIPSGDLLQPALRLLTVEAIELFATAAHLPHSVEGFVVFIGAHRYIVVDECSGLAYVTLATFLGYCFGLLLYRSLSKVAALALFGAFLGVVCNVMRVNAIVLIDWLRDSQMDLTAHGNIQWIALFTILALLFYVLSRLRPDETPAVPVAAAPEQPYSLRRLAPVVAGLSMLLTVG
;
A
#
# COMPACT_ATOMS: atom_id res chain seq x y z
N MET A 1 11.59 21.46 1.41
CA MET A 1 10.14 21.62 1.18
C MET A 1 9.52 20.45 0.42
N THR A 2 9.81 20.22 -0.87
CA THR A 2 9.15 19.13 -1.64
C THR A 2 9.34 17.76 -1.03
N GLU A 3 10.58 17.36 -0.83
CA GLU A 3 10.84 16.04 -0.28
C GLU A 3 10.32 15.86 1.17
N GLU A 4 10.33 16.93 1.98
CA GLU A 4 9.76 16.93 3.34
C GLU A 4 8.25 16.70 3.29
N PHE A 5 7.56 17.34 2.34
CA PHE A 5 6.15 17.11 2.12
C PHE A 5 5.86 15.68 1.66
N GLU A 6 6.61 15.14 0.70
CA GLU A 6 6.45 13.75 0.24
C GLU A 6 6.58 12.75 1.40
N THR A 7 7.54 12.99 2.31
CA THR A 7 7.73 12.15 3.50
C THR A 7 6.55 12.25 4.46
N LEU A 8 6.07 13.47 4.72
CA LEU A 8 4.90 13.69 5.56
C LEU A 8 3.67 13.00 4.95
N TYR A 9 3.48 13.12 3.64
CA TYR A 9 2.38 12.49 2.92
C TYR A 9 2.44 10.97 3.03
N GLN A 10 3.60 10.36 2.76
CA GLN A 10 3.81 8.92 2.93
C GLN A 10 3.54 8.46 4.37
N LEU A 11 4.07 9.18 5.36
CA LEU A 11 3.84 8.86 6.77
C LEU A 11 2.36 8.89 7.13
N VAL A 12 1.64 9.93 6.70
CA VAL A 12 0.20 10.07 6.94
C VAL A 12 -0.58 8.95 6.24
N PHE A 13 -0.30 8.71 4.95
CA PHE A 13 -0.95 7.67 4.16
C PHE A 13 -0.78 6.29 4.80
N PHE A 14 0.46 5.86 5.04
CA PHE A 14 0.73 4.52 5.55
C PHE A 14 0.25 4.33 6.99
N THR A 15 0.38 5.37 7.83
CA THR A 15 -0.11 5.33 9.21
C THR A 15 -1.63 5.26 9.25
N ALA A 16 -2.33 6.06 8.45
CA ALA A 16 -3.80 6.03 8.34
C ALA A 16 -4.28 4.70 7.79
N ALA A 17 -3.66 4.18 6.73
CA ALA A 17 -3.99 2.88 6.15
C ALA A 17 -3.82 1.75 7.17
N VAL A 18 -2.67 1.69 7.87
CA VAL A 18 -2.42 0.70 8.92
C VAL A 18 -3.46 0.80 10.04
N ALA A 19 -3.70 2.01 10.55
CA ALA A 19 -4.66 2.24 11.63
C ALA A 19 -6.07 1.79 11.23
N LEU A 20 -6.54 2.16 10.04
CA LEU A 20 -7.88 1.80 9.56
C LEU A 20 -8.00 0.30 9.30
N VAL A 21 -7.01 -0.34 8.69
CA VAL A 21 -7.00 -1.81 8.50
C VAL A 21 -7.07 -2.51 9.86
N LEU A 22 -6.32 -2.05 10.86
CA LEU A 22 -6.40 -2.59 12.23
C LEU A 22 -7.79 -2.39 12.82
N MET A 23 -8.40 -1.22 12.66
CA MET A 23 -9.75 -0.94 13.15
C MET A 23 -10.80 -1.84 12.49
N GLU A 24 -10.71 -2.07 11.17
CA GLU A 24 -11.57 -3.02 10.45
C GLU A 24 -11.42 -4.44 10.99
N ARG A 25 -10.22 -4.81 11.48
CA ARG A 25 -10.00 -6.13 12.10
C ARG A 25 -10.73 -6.26 13.43
N VAL A 26 -10.82 -5.18 14.21
CA VAL A 26 -11.50 -5.20 15.52
C VAL A 26 -13.01 -5.06 15.37
N ARG A 27 -13.49 -4.17 14.49
CA ARG A 27 -14.91 -3.82 14.36
C ARG A 27 -15.35 -3.62 12.90
N ALA A 28 -15.29 -4.69 12.11
CA ALA A 28 -15.84 -4.69 10.76
C ALA A 28 -17.35 -4.42 10.76
N TRP A 29 -17.81 -3.50 9.91
CA TRP A 29 -19.24 -3.22 9.74
C TRP A 29 -19.93 -4.34 8.97
N GLN A 30 -19.38 -4.74 7.82
CA GLN A 30 -19.96 -5.74 6.93
C GLN A 30 -19.07 -6.97 6.81
N ARG A 31 -19.73 -8.12 6.58
CA ARG A 31 -19.06 -9.40 6.36
C ARG A 31 -18.56 -9.44 4.92
N GLN A 32 -17.29 -9.81 4.75
CA GLN A 32 -16.69 -10.01 3.43
C GLN A 32 -16.66 -11.51 3.07
N PRO A 33 -17.63 -12.03 2.28
CA PRO A 33 -17.64 -13.41 1.78
C PRO A 33 -16.52 -13.75 0.79
N VAL A 34 -15.88 -12.76 0.15
CA VAL A 34 -14.86 -13.01 -0.89
C VAL A 34 -13.50 -13.39 -0.27
N ARG A 35 -12.76 -14.26 -0.97
CA ARG A 35 -11.35 -14.56 -0.66
C ARG A 35 -10.53 -13.26 -0.74
N MET A 36 -10.21 -12.66 0.41
CA MET A 36 -9.49 -11.37 0.48
C MET A 36 -8.17 -11.37 -0.30
N ALA A 37 -7.46 -12.51 -0.39
CA ALA A 37 -6.21 -12.62 -1.14
C ALA A 37 -6.37 -12.16 -2.59
N ARG A 38 -7.41 -12.61 -3.30
CA ARG A 38 -7.62 -12.25 -4.72
C ARG A 38 -8.03 -10.78 -4.92
N ARG A 39 -8.75 -10.24 -3.95
CA ARG A 39 -9.22 -8.85 -3.99
C ARG A 39 -8.07 -7.88 -3.73
N TRP A 40 -7.30 -8.13 -2.69
CA TRP A 40 -6.14 -7.30 -2.36
C TRP A 40 -5.02 -7.41 -3.40
N THR A 41 -4.79 -8.59 -4.00
CA THR A 41 -3.83 -8.70 -5.12
C THR A 41 -4.23 -7.79 -6.29
N SER A 42 -5.53 -7.65 -6.54
CA SER A 42 -6.04 -6.80 -7.62
C SER A 42 -6.04 -5.32 -7.24
N ASN A 43 -6.43 -4.97 -6.02
CA ASN A 43 -6.45 -3.57 -5.55
C ASN A 43 -5.03 -3.01 -5.43
N ILE A 44 -4.11 -3.74 -4.77
CA ILE A 44 -2.69 -3.35 -4.68
C ILE A 44 -2.04 -3.39 -6.07
N GLY A 45 -2.37 -4.38 -6.91
CA GLY A 45 -1.88 -4.44 -8.28
C GLY A 45 -2.28 -3.22 -9.10
N LEU A 46 -3.54 -2.78 -9.01
CA LEU A 46 -4.02 -1.57 -9.66
C LEU A 46 -3.31 -0.31 -9.14
N PHE A 47 -3.14 -0.18 -7.82
CA PHE A 47 -2.42 0.92 -7.20
C PHE A 47 -0.98 1.03 -7.73
N LEU A 48 -0.23 -0.09 -7.73
CA LEU A 48 1.15 -0.13 -8.21
C LEU A 48 1.23 0.18 -9.71
N ILE A 49 0.38 -0.44 -10.53
CA ILE A 49 0.35 -0.20 -11.98
C ILE A 49 -0.02 1.26 -12.27
N GLY A 50 -1.04 1.80 -11.60
CA GLY A 50 -1.48 3.18 -11.75
C GLY A 50 -0.38 4.18 -11.38
N THR A 51 0.31 3.94 -10.27
CA THR A 51 1.45 4.76 -9.82
C THR A 51 2.57 4.76 -10.85
N VAL A 52 2.97 3.59 -11.35
CA VAL A 52 4.04 3.48 -12.35
C VAL A 52 3.62 4.15 -13.67
N VAL A 53 2.42 3.88 -14.19
CA VAL A 53 1.93 4.52 -15.43
C VAL A 53 1.91 6.04 -15.30
N THR A 54 1.45 6.55 -14.16
CA THR A 54 1.41 7.99 -13.91
C THR A 54 2.82 8.57 -13.79
N ALA A 55 3.74 7.92 -13.08
CA ALA A 55 5.13 8.38 -12.94
C ALA A 55 5.90 8.41 -14.28
N VAL A 56 5.64 7.46 -15.18
CA VAL A 56 6.23 7.44 -16.53
C VAL A 56 5.74 8.63 -17.37
N ILE A 57 4.45 8.95 -17.30
CA ILE A 57 3.83 9.96 -18.17
C ILE A 57 3.96 11.36 -17.56
N ILE A 58 3.92 11.45 -16.24
CA ILE A 58 3.95 12.68 -15.44
C ILE A 58 5.06 12.52 -14.39
N PRO A 59 6.34 12.79 -14.74
CA PRO A 59 7.49 12.59 -13.85
C PRO A 59 7.64 13.75 -12.85
N VAL A 60 6.53 14.28 -12.35
CA VAL A 60 6.49 15.36 -11.37
C VAL A 60 5.30 15.19 -10.43
N GLY A 61 5.56 15.18 -9.12
CA GLY A 61 4.51 15.14 -8.11
C GLY A 61 3.69 16.43 -8.08
N ILE A 62 2.44 16.35 -7.64
CA ILE A 62 1.49 17.48 -7.61
C ILE A 62 2.05 18.67 -6.82
N TYR A 63 2.61 18.41 -5.64
CA TYR A 63 3.21 19.46 -4.80
C TYR A 63 4.48 20.04 -5.44
N ALA A 64 5.33 19.19 -6.01
CA ALA A 64 6.55 19.60 -6.71
C ALA A 64 6.23 20.48 -7.93
N PHE A 65 5.17 20.15 -8.67
CA PHE A 65 4.68 20.95 -9.78
C PHE A 65 4.23 22.33 -9.30
N ALA A 66 3.40 22.38 -8.25
CA ALA A 66 2.90 23.63 -7.67
C ALA A 66 4.02 24.57 -7.19
N GLN A 67 5.07 24.01 -6.57
CA GLN A 67 6.23 24.78 -6.09
C GLN A 67 7.04 25.43 -7.23
N ARG A 68 6.95 24.89 -8.44
CA ARG A 68 7.64 25.40 -9.63
C ARG A 68 6.78 26.36 -10.45
N GLN A 69 5.49 26.50 -10.13
CA GLN A 69 4.60 27.38 -10.86
C GLN A 69 4.92 28.85 -10.57
N PRO A 70 4.81 29.74 -11.57
CA PRO A 70 4.81 31.17 -11.31
C PRO A 70 3.56 31.56 -10.47
N PRO A 71 3.57 32.72 -9.80
CA PRO A 71 2.37 33.27 -9.19
C PRO A 71 1.26 33.38 -10.23
N GLY A 72 0.06 32.85 -9.93
CA GLY A 72 -1.11 32.94 -10.82
C GLY A 72 -2.26 33.74 -10.20
N LEU A 73 -3.48 33.51 -10.69
CA LEU A 73 -4.69 34.26 -10.31
C LEU A 73 -4.89 34.36 -8.79
N MET A 74 -4.57 33.32 -8.02
CA MET A 74 -4.70 33.34 -6.56
C MET A 74 -3.84 34.44 -5.90
N SER A 75 -2.65 34.70 -6.46
CA SER A 75 -1.74 35.72 -5.96
C SER A 75 -2.22 37.15 -6.26
N GLU A 76 -2.97 37.34 -7.34
CA GLU A 76 -3.53 38.64 -7.74
C GLU A 76 -4.68 39.10 -6.84
N LEU A 77 -5.37 38.16 -6.17
CA LEU A 77 -6.48 38.47 -5.27
C LEU A 77 -6.06 39.21 -3.99
N ALA A 78 -4.75 39.34 -3.73
CA ALA A 78 -4.18 40.02 -2.57
C ALA A 78 -4.79 39.59 -1.22
N LEU A 79 -5.28 38.35 -1.13
CA LEU A 79 -5.87 37.80 0.08
C LEU A 79 -4.79 37.49 1.13
N PRO A 80 -5.11 37.58 2.44
CA PRO A 80 -4.23 37.05 3.47
C PRO A 80 -3.92 35.57 3.22
N PHE A 81 -2.67 35.15 3.49
CA PHE A 81 -2.22 33.80 3.18
C PHE A 81 -3.14 32.70 3.72
N ALA A 82 -3.65 32.84 4.95
CA ALA A 82 -4.61 31.91 5.53
C ALA A 82 -5.90 31.76 4.69
N ALA A 83 -6.40 32.85 4.12
CA ALA A 83 -7.57 32.82 3.24
C ALA A 83 -7.26 32.14 1.91
N GLN A 84 -6.04 32.31 1.37
CA GLN A 84 -5.60 31.57 0.17
C GLN A 84 -5.54 30.06 0.43
N LEU A 85 -5.06 29.62 1.60
CA LEU A 85 -5.03 28.20 1.96
C LEU A 85 -6.44 27.60 2.03
N VAL A 86 -7.37 28.28 2.71
CA VAL A 86 -8.77 27.84 2.82
C VAL A 86 -9.44 27.82 1.45
N LEU A 87 -9.24 28.86 0.63
CA LEU A 87 -9.83 28.94 -0.70
C LEU A 87 -9.25 27.85 -1.62
N THR A 88 -7.94 27.60 -1.56
CA THR A 88 -7.29 26.50 -2.29
C THR A 88 -7.89 25.15 -1.91
N PHE A 89 -8.05 24.89 -0.61
CA PHE A 89 -8.68 23.66 -0.11
C PHE A 89 -10.10 23.49 -0.67
N LEU A 90 -10.92 24.54 -0.58
CA LEU A 90 -12.31 24.49 -1.05
C LEU A 90 -12.42 24.35 -2.56
N LEU A 91 -11.56 25.02 -3.33
CA LEU A 91 -11.52 24.92 -4.79
C LEU A 91 -11.12 23.52 -5.25
N LEU A 92 -10.11 22.91 -4.61
CA LEU A 92 -9.70 21.54 -4.91
C LEU A 92 -10.78 20.53 -4.53
N ASP A 93 -11.41 20.66 -3.36
CA ASP A 93 -12.49 19.75 -2.97
C ASP A 93 -13.73 19.90 -3.87
N PHE A 94 -14.05 21.13 -4.25
CA PHE A 94 -15.11 21.44 -5.22
C PHE A 94 -14.81 20.82 -6.59
N TRP A 95 -13.57 20.95 -7.07
CA TRP A 95 -13.13 20.31 -8.31
C TRP A 95 -13.31 18.80 -8.23
N ARG A 96 -12.84 18.17 -7.14
CA ARG A 96 -12.95 16.72 -6.95
C ARG A 96 -14.39 16.23 -6.90
N TYR A 97 -15.33 17.01 -6.32
CA TYR A 97 -16.76 16.71 -6.40
C TYR A 97 -17.26 16.65 -7.85
N TRP A 98 -16.93 17.67 -8.67
CA TRP A 98 -17.38 17.72 -10.06
C TRP A 98 -16.73 16.67 -10.94
N GLU A 99 -15.43 16.46 -10.77
CA GLU A 99 -14.68 15.41 -11.44
C GLU A 99 -15.34 14.05 -11.17
N HIS A 100 -15.57 13.71 -9.90
CA HIS A 100 -16.22 12.46 -9.52
C HIS A 100 -17.62 12.33 -10.12
N ARG A 101 -18.43 13.41 -10.08
CA ARG A 101 -19.74 13.44 -10.71
C ARG A 101 -19.66 13.23 -12.23
N TRP A 102 -18.68 13.80 -12.92
CA TRP A 102 -18.46 13.56 -14.36
C TRP A 102 -18.04 12.12 -14.64
N PHE A 103 -17.27 11.49 -13.76
CA PHE A 103 -16.95 10.07 -13.85
C PHE A 103 -18.20 9.18 -13.80
N HIS A 104 -19.29 9.61 -13.16
CA HIS A 104 -20.57 8.91 -13.20
C HIS A 104 -21.43 9.27 -14.41
N GLN A 105 -21.49 10.54 -14.78
CA GLN A 105 -22.43 11.04 -15.79
C GLN A 105 -21.94 10.86 -17.22
N VAL A 106 -20.62 10.94 -17.45
CA VAL A 106 -20.02 10.79 -18.78
C VAL A 106 -19.70 9.33 -19.03
N ARG A 107 -20.38 8.72 -20.00
CA ARG A 107 -20.27 7.28 -20.32
C ARG A 107 -18.83 6.78 -20.50
N LEU A 108 -17.96 7.58 -21.12
CA LEU A 108 -16.57 7.20 -21.33
C LEU A 108 -15.78 7.17 -20.01
N LEU A 109 -16.01 8.14 -19.13
CA LEU A 109 -15.35 8.23 -17.83
C LEU A 109 -15.84 7.12 -16.90
N TRP A 110 -17.15 6.84 -16.91
CA TRP A 110 -17.76 5.75 -16.17
C TRP A 110 -17.14 4.39 -16.47
N ARG A 111 -16.68 4.15 -17.71
CA ARG A 111 -16.01 2.88 -18.05
C ARG A 111 -14.76 2.62 -17.22
N PHE A 112 -14.06 3.66 -16.83
CA PHE A 112 -12.88 3.53 -15.98
C PHE A 112 -13.29 3.51 -14.52
N HIS A 113 -14.19 4.41 -14.12
CA HIS A 113 -14.65 4.50 -12.74
C HIS A 113 -15.46 3.29 -12.27
N LEU A 114 -16.13 2.55 -13.16
CA LEU A 114 -16.79 1.30 -12.79
C LEU A 114 -15.81 0.24 -12.25
N VAL A 115 -14.51 0.37 -12.54
CA VAL A 115 -13.47 -0.47 -11.94
C VAL A 115 -13.41 -0.26 -10.44
N HIS A 116 -13.68 0.95 -9.95
CA HIS A 116 -13.82 1.24 -8.54
C HIS A 116 -15.08 0.57 -7.96
N HIS A 117 -16.23 0.83 -8.59
CA HIS A 117 -17.54 0.34 -8.15
C HIS A 117 -17.81 -1.15 -8.39
N SER A 118 -17.00 -1.86 -9.17
CA SER A 118 -17.16 -3.31 -9.35
C SER A 118 -16.72 -4.11 -8.13
N ASP A 119 -16.37 -3.44 -7.02
CA ASP A 119 -15.85 -4.09 -5.84
C ASP A 119 -17.05 -4.60 -5.07
N THR A 120 -17.13 -5.93 -4.92
CA THR A 120 -18.28 -6.55 -4.28
C THR A 120 -18.26 -6.36 -2.76
N GLU A 121 -17.17 -5.80 -2.24
CA GLU A 121 -16.94 -5.49 -0.85
C GLU A 121 -16.21 -4.13 -0.76
N ILE A 122 -16.42 -3.41 0.33
CA ILE A 122 -15.70 -2.17 0.61
C ILE A 122 -14.79 -2.39 1.81
N ASP A 123 -13.53 -1.98 1.68
CA ASP A 123 -12.59 -1.76 2.78
C ASP A 123 -11.55 -0.72 2.37
N VAL A 124 -10.61 -0.41 3.26
CA VAL A 124 -9.51 0.54 3.01
C VAL A 124 -8.85 0.31 1.64
N THR A 125 -8.72 -0.91 1.15
CA THR A 125 -8.06 -1.15 -0.16
C THR A 125 -8.90 -0.76 -1.37
N THR A 126 -10.23 -0.66 -1.22
CA THR A 126 -11.12 -0.17 -2.28
C THR A 126 -10.81 1.29 -2.64
N SER A 127 -10.28 2.08 -1.68
CA SER A 127 -9.87 3.46 -1.92
C SER A 127 -8.79 3.61 -3.01
N GLU A 128 -7.99 2.57 -3.23
CA GLU A 128 -6.92 2.55 -4.24
C GLU A 128 -7.28 1.72 -5.48
N ARG A 129 -8.54 1.29 -5.59
CA ARG A 129 -9.03 0.44 -6.68
C ARG A 129 -9.46 1.27 -7.89
N HIS A 130 -8.52 1.97 -8.50
CA HIS A 130 -8.77 2.79 -9.69
C HIS A 130 -8.09 2.22 -10.92
N HIS A 131 -8.69 2.42 -12.10
CA HIS A 131 -8.03 2.05 -13.34
C HIS A 131 -6.83 2.99 -13.60
N PRO A 132 -5.68 2.53 -14.11
CA PRO A 132 -4.52 3.40 -14.35
C PRO A 132 -4.82 4.65 -15.20
N LEU A 133 -5.71 4.53 -16.19
CA LEU A 133 -6.15 5.66 -17.01
C LEU A 133 -7.02 6.67 -16.27
N GLU A 134 -7.80 6.24 -15.28
CA GLU A 134 -8.56 7.15 -14.41
C GLU A 134 -7.59 7.96 -13.54
N PHE A 135 -6.60 7.28 -12.96
CA PHE A 135 -5.61 7.94 -12.12
C PHE A 135 -4.77 8.96 -12.91
N LEU A 136 -4.34 8.60 -14.12
CA LEU A 136 -3.63 9.49 -15.03
C LEU A 136 -4.47 10.71 -15.43
N LEU A 137 -5.74 10.48 -15.79
CA LEU A 137 -6.65 11.55 -16.20
C LEU A 137 -6.89 12.53 -15.05
N GLY A 138 -7.19 12.02 -13.84
CA GLY A 138 -7.42 12.87 -12.68
C GLY A 138 -6.18 13.66 -12.27
N THR A 139 -5.00 13.03 -12.33
CA THR A 139 -3.71 13.71 -12.07
C THR A 139 -3.44 14.80 -13.11
N THR A 140 -3.71 14.54 -14.39
CA THR A 140 -3.55 15.56 -15.43
C THR A 140 -4.50 16.74 -15.20
N ALA A 141 -5.76 16.46 -14.88
CA ALA A 141 -6.77 17.49 -14.72
C ALA A 141 -6.49 18.40 -13.50
N ILE A 142 -6.07 17.81 -12.37
CA ILE A 142 -5.70 18.59 -11.18
C ILE A 142 -4.44 19.43 -11.41
N LEU A 143 -3.45 18.93 -12.17
CA LEU A 143 -2.26 19.71 -12.52
C LEU A 143 -2.60 20.90 -13.44
N VAL A 144 -3.50 20.71 -14.41
CA VAL A 144 -4.01 21.81 -15.24
C VAL A 144 -4.73 22.86 -14.38
N LEU A 145 -5.57 22.43 -13.43
CA LEU A 145 -6.23 23.35 -12.50
C LEU A 145 -5.22 24.14 -11.66
N ILE A 146 -4.21 23.47 -11.09
CA ILE A 146 -3.16 24.11 -10.29
C ILE A 146 -2.37 25.11 -11.13
N GLY A 147 -1.95 24.73 -12.34
CA GLY A 147 -1.17 25.59 -13.23
C GLY A 147 -1.95 26.80 -13.73
N THR A 148 -3.26 26.65 -13.99
CA THR A 148 -4.11 27.76 -14.46
C THR A 148 -4.46 28.76 -13.36
N LEU A 149 -4.71 28.29 -12.14
CA LEU A 149 -5.10 29.16 -11.02
C LEU A 149 -3.91 29.68 -10.21
N GLY A 150 -2.72 29.08 -10.36
CA GLY A 150 -1.54 29.39 -9.56
C GLY A 150 -1.75 29.19 -8.07
N LEU A 151 -2.31 28.03 -7.69
CA LEU A 151 -2.65 27.74 -6.30
C LEU A 151 -1.39 27.57 -5.43
N PRO A 152 -1.34 28.16 -4.21
CA PRO A 152 -0.19 28.03 -3.32
C PRO A 152 0.05 26.56 -2.95
N ALA A 153 1.30 26.12 -3.09
CA ALA A 153 1.70 24.74 -2.81
C ALA A 153 1.32 24.28 -1.39
N GLN A 154 1.38 25.17 -0.40
CA GLN A 154 1.00 24.87 0.97
C GLN A 154 -0.49 24.56 1.12
N GLY A 155 -1.36 25.23 0.34
CA GLY A 155 -2.80 24.96 0.35
C GLY A 155 -3.10 23.60 -0.29
N ILE A 156 -2.38 23.27 -1.37
CA ILE A 156 -2.44 21.96 -2.01
C ILE A 156 -1.96 20.87 -1.05
N ALA A 157 -0.86 21.09 -0.32
CA ALA A 157 -0.34 20.15 0.67
C ALA A 157 -1.38 19.83 1.75
N VAL A 158 -2.03 20.85 2.32
CA VAL A 158 -3.09 20.66 3.32
C VAL A 158 -4.26 19.86 2.72
N TYR A 159 -4.66 20.16 1.49
CA TYR A 159 -5.71 19.43 0.80
C TYR A 159 -5.34 17.95 0.58
N LEU A 160 -4.16 17.67 0.03
CA LEU A 160 -3.71 16.30 -0.25
C LEU A 160 -3.64 15.45 1.02
N LEU A 161 -3.14 16.00 2.13
CA LEU A 161 -3.10 15.30 3.42
C LEU A 161 -4.51 15.00 3.95
N ALA A 162 -5.42 15.97 3.89
CA ALA A 162 -6.79 15.76 4.34
C ALA A 162 -7.55 14.76 3.44
N ALA A 163 -7.41 14.91 2.11
CA ALA A 163 -8.03 14.05 1.13
C ALA A 163 -7.56 12.60 1.28
N THR A 164 -6.25 12.36 1.45
CA THR A 164 -5.73 11.00 1.64
C THR A 164 -6.35 10.32 2.85
N VAL A 165 -6.43 11.03 3.99
CA VAL A 165 -7.02 10.47 5.22
C VAL A 165 -8.51 10.21 5.05
N VAL A 166 -9.26 11.16 4.47
CA VAL A 166 -10.71 11.03 4.31
C VAL A 166 -11.07 9.98 3.27
N THR A 167 -10.31 9.84 2.19
CA THR A 167 -10.52 8.80 1.17
C THR A 167 -10.24 7.40 1.73
N LEU A 168 -9.16 7.20 2.48
CA LEU A 168 -8.92 5.93 3.18
C LEU A 168 -10.03 5.63 4.21
N TYR A 169 -10.43 6.65 4.96
CA TYR A 169 -11.45 6.54 6.00
C TYR A 169 -12.84 6.25 5.43
N SER A 170 -13.27 6.94 4.36
CA SER A 170 -14.60 6.79 3.77
C SER A 170 -14.82 5.42 3.12
N HIS A 171 -13.75 4.73 2.75
CA HIS A 171 -13.79 3.35 2.27
C HIS A 171 -13.57 2.33 3.39
N ALA A 172 -13.22 2.73 4.60
CA ALA A 172 -13.00 1.78 5.66
C ALA A 172 -14.31 1.02 5.97
N ASN A 173 -14.23 -0.30 6.14
CA ASN A 173 -15.32 -1.18 6.56
C ASN A 173 -15.67 -0.98 8.05
N LEU A 174 -16.01 0.25 8.40
CA LEU A 174 -16.27 0.72 9.75
C LEU A 174 -17.66 1.32 9.84
N ARG A 175 -18.31 1.13 10.99
CA ARG A 175 -19.57 1.79 11.31
C ARG A 175 -19.40 2.61 12.57
N LEU A 176 -19.54 3.92 12.44
CA LEU A 176 -19.63 4.80 13.59
C LEU A 176 -20.98 4.65 14.31
N PRO A 177 -21.06 4.98 15.62
CA PRO A 177 -22.33 5.18 16.29
C PRO A 177 -23.19 6.19 15.51
N ALA A 178 -24.48 5.90 15.34
CA ALA A 178 -25.36 6.66 14.43
C ALA A 178 -25.42 8.18 14.75
N SER A 179 -25.33 8.57 16.02
CA SER A 179 -25.31 9.98 16.42
C SER A 179 -24.02 10.69 16.02
N LEU A 180 -22.87 10.00 16.10
CA LEU A 180 -21.58 10.53 15.70
C LEU A 180 -21.48 10.61 14.18
N ASP A 181 -21.88 9.54 13.48
CA ASP A 181 -21.92 9.50 12.02
C ASP A 181 -22.77 10.64 11.44
N ARG A 182 -23.97 10.87 12.00
CA ARG A 182 -24.85 11.95 11.58
C ARG A 182 -24.26 13.34 11.81
N ARG A 183 -23.47 13.54 12.86
CA ARG A 183 -22.83 14.84 13.13
C ARG A 183 -21.66 15.07 12.19
N LEU A 184 -20.79 14.07 12.02
CA LEU A 184 -19.63 14.14 11.13
C LEU A 184 -20.06 14.25 9.66
N GLY A 185 -21.05 13.45 9.23
CA GLY A 185 -21.62 13.41 7.88
C GLY A 185 -22.30 14.72 7.42
N ARG A 186 -22.47 15.70 8.31
CA ARG A 186 -22.89 17.06 7.92
C ARG A 186 -21.81 17.82 7.17
N LEU A 187 -20.55 17.51 7.45
CA LEU A 187 -19.40 18.22 6.90
C LEU A 187 -18.46 17.29 6.15
N VAL A 188 -18.12 16.12 6.69
CA VAL A 188 -17.10 15.21 6.16
C VAL A 188 -17.77 13.96 5.58
N VAL A 189 -17.20 13.41 4.50
CA VAL A 189 -17.65 12.14 3.91
C VAL A 189 -17.27 10.98 4.85
N THR A 190 -18.27 10.32 5.44
CA THR A 190 -18.07 9.17 6.36
C THR A 190 -18.19 7.83 5.62
N PRO A 191 -17.73 6.71 6.23
CA PRO A 191 -17.96 5.37 5.71
C PRO A 191 -19.41 5.09 5.32
N ALA A 192 -20.36 5.54 6.15
CA ALA A 192 -21.78 5.31 5.89
C ALA A 192 -22.26 6.10 4.67
N VAL A 193 -21.86 7.38 4.55
CA VAL A 193 -22.20 8.24 3.41
C VAL A 193 -21.65 7.66 2.11
N HIS A 194 -20.38 7.25 2.09
CA HIS A 194 -19.73 6.74 0.89
C HIS A 194 -20.16 5.30 0.54
N ALA A 195 -20.52 4.48 1.52
CA ALA A 195 -21.10 3.17 1.24
C ALA A 195 -22.44 3.24 0.49
N VAL A 196 -23.24 4.30 0.69
CA VAL A 196 -24.45 4.53 -0.13
C VAL A 196 -24.06 4.70 -1.60
N HIS A 197 -23.04 5.48 -1.86
CA HIS A 197 -22.49 5.72 -3.20
C HIS A 197 -21.92 4.44 -3.85
N HIS A 198 -21.39 3.50 -3.06
CA HIS A 198 -20.96 2.19 -3.59
C HIS A 198 -22.05 1.13 -3.68
N SER A 199 -23.28 1.46 -3.30
CA SER A 199 -24.42 0.55 -3.44
C SER A 199 -24.60 0.12 -4.89
N ALA A 200 -25.03 -1.12 -5.11
CA ALA A 200 -25.35 -1.62 -6.44
C ALA A 200 -26.59 -0.97 -7.08
N SER A 201 -27.41 -0.27 -6.28
CA SER A 201 -28.59 0.45 -6.78
C SER A 201 -28.16 1.76 -7.44
N GLN A 202 -28.39 1.92 -8.74
CA GLN A 202 -27.98 3.11 -9.50
C GLN A 202 -28.43 4.44 -8.85
N ALA A 203 -29.63 4.48 -8.27
CA ALA A 203 -30.14 5.69 -7.60
C ALA A 203 -29.34 6.08 -6.34
N GLN A 204 -28.67 5.11 -5.72
CA GLN A 204 -27.74 5.33 -4.61
C GLN A 204 -26.30 5.49 -5.15
N THR A 205 -25.92 4.76 -6.20
CA THR A 205 -24.62 4.89 -6.87
C THR A 205 -24.37 6.31 -7.38
N ASP A 206 -25.39 6.92 -7.98
CA ASP A 206 -25.33 8.28 -8.51
C ASP A 206 -25.70 9.33 -7.44
N SER A 207 -25.08 9.24 -6.28
CA SER A 207 -25.24 10.17 -5.17
C SER A 207 -23.96 10.30 -4.35
N ASN A 208 -23.90 11.24 -3.40
CA ASN A 208 -22.79 11.40 -2.44
C ASN A 208 -21.39 11.44 -3.10
N TYR A 209 -21.20 12.32 -4.08
CA TYR A 209 -19.97 12.46 -4.87
C TYR A 209 -18.83 13.20 -4.16
N GLY A 210 -19.07 13.79 -2.99
CA GLY A 210 -18.08 14.53 -2.22
C GLY A 210 -16.80 13.71 -1.99
N SER A 211 -15.64 14.39 -2.05
CA SER A 211 -14.34 13.76 -1.80
C SER A 211 -13.96 13.89 -0.33
N VAL A 212 -13.81 15.12 0.18
CA VAL A 212 -13.60 15.37 1.60
C VAL A 212 -14.88 15.85 2.26
N LEU A 213 -15.55 16.83 1.65
CA LEU A 213 -16.72 17.48 2.23
C LEU A 213 -18.04 16.99 1.61
N THR A 214 -19.08 16.83 2.45
CA THR A 214 -20.46 16.57 1.99
C THR A 214 -21.22 17.85 1.61
N VAL A 215 -20.60 19.02 1.77
CA VAL A 215 -21.22 20.33 1.52
C VAL A 215 -21.67 20.45 0.06
N TRP A 216 -20.86 19.97 -0.88
CA TRP A 216 -21.17 20.03 -2.31
C TRP A 216 -22.36 19.15 -2.68
N ASP A 217 -22.46 17.95 -2.09
CA ASP A 217 -23.62 17.09 -2.29
C ASP A 217 -24.91 17.73 -1.81
N ARG A 218 -24.85 18.48 -0.70
CA ARG A 218 -26.01 19.21 -0.18
C ARG A 218 -26.36 20.40 -1.07
N LEU A 219 -25.35 21.15 -1.50
CA LEU A 219 -25.53 22.33 -2.34
C LEU A 219 -26.14 21.97 -3.70
N PHE A 220 -25.70 20.86 -4.30
CA PHE A 220 -26.14 20.42 -5.63
C PHE A 220 -27.22 19.33 -5.60
N GLY A 221 -27.78 19.03 -4.42
CA GLY A 221 -28.91 18.12 -4.27
C GLY A 221 -28.60 16.65 -4.57
N THR A 222 -27.34 16.21 -4.43
CA THR A 222 -26.89 14.82 -4.62
C THR A 222 -26.68 14.07 -3.30
N TYR A 223 -26.96 14.71 -2.16
CA TYR A 223 -26.82 14.06 -0.84
C TYR A 223 -27.96 13.07 -0.57
N VAL A 224 -27.61 11.81 -0.30
CA VAL A 224 -28.52 10.76 0.18
C VAL A 224 -28.13 10.37 1.60
N ASP A 225 -29.09 10.45 2.53
CA ASP A 225 -28.85 10.16 3.94
C ASP A 225 -28.66 8.64 4.17
N PRO A 226 -27.47 8.21 4.68
CA PRO A 226 -27.22 6.81 4.97
C PRO A 226 -28.14 6.20 6.03
N ALA A 227 -28.80 7.01 6.86
CA ALA A 227 -29.79 6.51 7.83
C ALA A 227 -31.09 6.00 7.15
N THR A 228 -31.37 6.49 5.94
CA THR A 228 -32.58 6.14 5.18
C THR A 228 -32.27 5.23 3.99
N ALA A 229 -31.05 5.29 3.47
CA ALA A 229 -30.58 4.43 2.39
C ALA A 229 -30.53 2.96 2.84
N ARG A 230 -31.14 2.09 2.02
CA ARG A 230 -31.05 0.63 2.20
C ARG A 230 -30.06 0.07 1.19
N ILE A 231 -28.84 -0.19 1.64
CA ILE A 231 -27.81 -0.86 0.84
C ILE A 231 -28.09 -2.37 0.87
N ARG A 232 -28.39 -2.97 -0.28
CA ARG A 232 -28.62 -4.42 -0.38
C ARG A 232 -27.32 -5.21 -0.52
N HIS A 233 -26.44 -4.74 -1.40
CA HIS A 233 -25.12 -5.30 -1.67
C HIS A 233 -24.24 -4.24 -2.36
N PHE A 234 -22.93 -4.47 -2.33
CA PHE A 234 -21.93 -3.71 -3.09
C PHE A 234 -21.57 -4.43 -4.39
N GLY A 235 -20.90 -3.71 -5.28
CA GLY A 235 -20.50 -4.22 -6.58
C GLY A 235 -21.63 -4.07 -7.61
N LEU A 236 -21.29 -3.49 -8.75
CA LEU A 236 -22.21 -3.34 -9.89
C LEU A 236 -22.72 -4.70 -10.36
N GLY A 237 -24.01 -4.82 -10.68
CA GLY A 237 -24.68 -6.07 -11.12
C GLY A 237 -24.02 -6.84 -12.28
N TYR A 238 -22.98 -6.31 -12.90
CA TYR A 238 -22.13 -6.92 -13.91
C TYR A 238 -20.66 -6.97 -13.43
N PHE A 239 -19.91 -8.03 -13.78
CA PHE A 239 -18.55 -8.34 -13.30
C PHE A 239 -18.45 -8.86 -11.85
N HIS A 240 -19.42 -9.68 -11.42
CA HIS A 240 -19.49 -10.27 -10.08
C HIS A 240 -18.84 -11.66 -9.93
N ALA A 241 -18.52 -12.34 -11.04
CA ALA A 241 -18.02 -13.70 -10.92
C ALA A 241 -16.63 -13.70 -10.26
N PRO A 242 -16.24 -14.76 -9.53
CA PRO A 242 -14.90 -14.83 -8.94
C PRO A 242 -13.78 -14.56 -9.95
N LYS A 243 -13.96 -14.93 -11.23
CA LYS A 243 -13.00 -14.63 -12.30
C LYS A 243 -12.81 -13.13 -12.55
N ASP A 244 -13.85 -12.33 -12.33
CA ASP A 244 -13.91 -10.90 -12.63
C ASP A 244 -13.17 -10.02 -11.62
N THR A 245 -12.81 -10.58 -10.45
CA THR A 245 -12.06 -9.91 -9.39
C THR A 245 -10.56 -10.08 -9.50
N GLY A 246 -10.04 -10.76 -10.53
CA GLY A 246 -8.58 -10.88 -10.74
C GLY A 246 -8.00 -9.70 -11.51
N LEU A 247 -6.78 -9.28 -11.17
CA LEU A 247 -6.10 -8.09 -11.69
C LEU A 247 -6.24 -7.90 -13.21
N VAL A 248 -5.90 -8.93 -14.00
CA VAL A 248 -6.00 -8.89 -15.47
C VAL A 248 -7.42 -8.59 -15.92
N ARG A 249 -8.41 -9.22 -15.28
CA ARG A 249 -9.81 -9.08 -15.65
C ARG A 249 -10.35 -7.71 -15.25
N VAL A 250 -9.93 -7.19 -14.10
CA VAL A 250 -10.28 -5.86 -13.61
C VAL A 250 -9.75 -4.77 -14.57
N LEU A 251 -8.50 -4.88 -15.04
CA LEU A 251 -7.93 -4.00 -16.07
C LEU A 251 -8.69 -4.04 -17.41
N GLN A 252 -9.36 -5.15 -17.72
CA GLN A 252 -10.14 -5.30 -18.96
C GLN A 252 -11.59 -4.77 -18.85
N GLN A 253 -12.12 -4.58 -17.64
CA GLN A 253 -13.53 -4.21 -17.43
C GLN A 253 -13.97 -2.96 -18.23
N PRO A 254 -13.17 -1.87 -18.36
CA PRO A 254 -13.58 -0.69 -19.14
C PRO A 254 -13.88 -1.00 -20.60
N PHE A 255 -13.14 -1.94 -21.18
CA PHE A 255 -13.25 -2.33 -22.59
C PHE A 255 -14.32 -3.40 -22.82
N LEU A 256 -14.58 -4.22 -21.80
CA LEU A 256 -15.62 -5.25 -21.82
C LEU A 256 -17.00 -4.69 -21.52
N TYR A 257 -17.09 -3.54 -20.84
CA TYR A 257 -18.35 -2.92 -20.49
C TYR A 257 -19.15 -2.51 -21.74
N ARG A 258 -20.40 -2.98 -21.79
CA ARG A 258 -21.45 -2.55 -22.72
C ARG A 258 -22.69 -2.16 -21.93
N ARG A 259 -23.43 -1.15 -22.42
CA ARG A 259 -24.54 -0.50 -21.70
C ARG A 259 -25.74 -1.44 -21.49
N ASP A 260 -25.85 -2.45 -22.33
CA ASP A 260 -26.86 -3.50 -22.37
C ASP A 260 -26.48 -4.75 -21.56
N LEU A 261 -25.30 -4.78 -20.91
CA LEU A 261 -24.91 -5.87 -20.03
C LEU A 261 -25.85 -5.95 -18.82
N ARG A 262 -26.92 -6.73 -18.97
CA ARG A 262 -27.71 -7.25 -17.87
C ARG A 262 -27.15 -8.62 -17.51
N TYR A 263 -26.32 -8.68 -16.47
CA TYR A 263 -26.10 -9.96 -15.81
C TYR A 263 -27.40 -10.33 -15.11
N ARG A 264 -27.72 -11.63 -15.07
CA ARG A 264 -28.91 -12.14 -14.39
C ARG A 264 -28.90 -11.58 -12.97
N GLU A 265 -29.95 -10.84 -12.60
CA GLU A 265 -30.15 -10.41 -11.21
C GLU A 265 -29.92 -11.65 -10.34
N ARG A 266 -29.22 -11.43 -9.22
CA ARG A 266 -29.22 -12.42 -8.15
C ARG A 266 -30.70 -12.72 -7.90
N ASP A 267 -31.09 -14.00 -7.90
CA ASP A 267 -32.42 -14.37 -7.43
C ASP A 267 -32.50 -13.84 -6.00
N ASP A 268 -33.16 -12.70 -5.82
CA ASP A 268 -33.43 -12.02 -4.56
C ASP A 268 -34.55 -12.79 -3.82
N GLY A 269 -34.44 -14.12 -3.78
CA GLY A 269 -35.05 -14.86 -2.69
C GLY A 269 -34.62 -14.23 -1.36
N PRO A 270 -35.40 -14.39 -0.28
CA PRO A 270 -34.93 -13.97 1.04
C PRO A 270 -33.50 -14.50 1.19
N VAL A 271 -32.58 -13.65 1.64
CA VAL A 271 -31.23 -14.07 1.96
C VAL A 271 -31.37 -15.11 3.07
N GLU A 272 -31.63 -16.37 2.70
CA GLU A 272 -31.36 -17.49 3.56
C GLU A 272 -29.88 -17.35 3.82
N ARG A 273 -29.58 -16.97 5.06
CA ARG A 273 -28.27 -17.16 5.62
C ARG A 273 -28.02 -18.64 5.44
N ASP A 274 -27.30 -19.00 4.39
CA ASP A 274 -26.91 -20.38 4.19
C ASP A 274 -26.07 -20.78 5.41
N ALA A 275 -26.72 -21.47 6.34
CA ALA A 275 -26.14 -21.90 7.59
C ALA A 275 -25.05 -22.97 7.35
N SER A 276 -24.93 -23.47 6.12
CA SER A 276 -23.94 -24.46 5.71
C SER A 276 -22.61 -23.86 5.25
N VAL A 277 -22.52 -22.56 4.94
CA VAL A 277 -21.24 -21.87 4.69
C VAL A 277 -20.63 -21.51 6.06
N PRO A 278 -19.52 -22.15 6.48
CA PRO A 278 -18.93 -21.87 7.79
C PRO A 278 -18.61 -20.39 7.92
N SER A 279 -19.00 -19.80 9.04
CA SER A 279 -18.79 -18.39 9.36
C SER A 279 -17.30 -18.02 9.27
N ALA A 280 -16.85 -17.42 8.17
CA ALA A 280 -15.43 -17.06 7.98
C ALA A 280 -15.00 -15.81 8.77
N THR A 281 -15.90 -15.14 9.49
CA THR A 281 -15.58 -13.99 10.34
C THR A 281 -16.25 -14.14 11.70
N ARG A 282 -15.65 -14.97 12.57
CA ARG A 282 -15.94 -14.88 14.00
C ARG A 282 -15.37 -13.56 14.53
N PRO A 283 -16.09 -12.82 15.40
CA PRO A 283 -15.50 -11.71 16.12
C PRO A 283 -14.23 -12.18 16.83
N MET A 284 -13.20 -11.34 16.84
CA MET A 284 -11.91 -11.67 17.44
C MET A 284 -12.13 -12.10 18.90
N THR A 285 -11.53 -13.22 19.30
CA THR A 285 -11.65 -13.72 20.68
C THR A 285 -11.12 -12.68 21.66
N GLU A 286 -11.58 -12.71 22.91
CA GLU A 286 -11.07 -11.79 23.94
C GLU A 286 -9.54 -11.88 24.07
N ARG A 287 -8.99 -13.10 24.04
CA ARG A 287 -7.53 -13.32 24.01
C ARG A 287 -6.86 -12.68 22.80
N GLY A 288 -7.45 -12.82 21.61
CA GLY A 288 -6.97 -12.16 20.39
C GLY A 288 -7.00 -10.64 20.49
N ARG A 289 -8.08 -10.07 21.04
CA ARG A 289 -8.19 -8.63 21.29
C ARG A 289 -7.13 -8.13 22.26
N ASN A 290 -6.86 -8.87 23.32
CA ASN A 290 -5.87 -8.50 24.32
C ASN A 290 -4.44 -8.60 23.78
N ALA A 291 -4.14 -9.63 22.98
CA ALA A 291 -2.86 -9.75 22.28
C ALA A 291 -2.66 -8.59 21.29
N LEU A 292 -3.72 -8.19 20.56
CA LEU A 292 -3.67 -7.03 19.67
C LEU A 292 -3.40 -5.73 20.45
N VAL A 293 -4.15 -5.45 21.51
CA VAL A 293 -3.96 -4.24 22.34
C VAL A 293 -2.57 -4.22 22.96
N GLY A 294 -2.11 -5.34 23.53
CA GLY A 294 -0.77 -5.46 24.10
C GLY A 294 0.33 -5.30 23.05
N GLY A 295 0.14 -5.85 21.86
CA GLY A 295 1.04 -5.69 20.71
C GLY A 295 1.13 -4.24 20.26
N LEU A 296 -0.01 -3.56 20.09
CA LEU A 296 -0.05 -2.15 19.71
C LEU A 296 0.63 -1.26 20.76
N LEU A 297 0.33 -1.48 22.05
CA LEU A 297 0.98 -0.75 23.13
C LEU A 297 2.49 -0.99 23.12
N GLY A 298 2.93 -2.24 22.94
CA GLY A 298 4.33 -2.59 22.83
C GLY A 298 5.03 -1.93 21.65
N CYS A 299 4.39 -1.91 20.47
CA CYS A 299 4.91 -1.22 19.29
C CYS A 299 5.03 0.28 19.50
N VAL A 300 4.03 0.94 20.11
CA VAL A 300 4.08 2.37 20.45
C VAL A 300 5.27 2.66 21.36
N LEU A 301 5.50 1.82 22.36
CA LEU A 301 6.60 2.04 23.30
C LEU A 301 7.98 1.75 22.70
N VAL A 302 8.12 0.71 21.88
CA VAL A 302 9.33 0.51 21.07
C VAL A 302 9.58 1.72 20.16
N THR A 303 8.52 2.26 19.56
CA THR A 303 8.60 3.47 18.71
C THR A 303 9.10 4.67 19.51
N LEU A 304 8.58 4.88 20.72
CA LEU A 304 9.03 5.98 21.58
C LEU A 304 10.46 5.79 22.07
N ALA A 305 10.84 4.58 22.48
CA ALA A 305 12.18 4.28 22.97
C ALA A 305 13.26 4.35 21.88
N MET A 306 12.91 3.98 20.64
CA MET A 306 13.84 3.85 19.52
C MET A 306 13.51 4.86 18.39
N TRP A 307 12.87 5.98 18.73
CA TRP A 307 12.43 6.99 17.77
C TRP A 307 13.54 7.55 16.88
N PRO A 308 14.81 7.75 17.33
CA PRO A 308 15.85 8.29 16.45
C PRO A 308 16.19 7.30 15.33
N THR A 309 16.22 6.01 15.65
CA THR A 309 16.43 4.93 14.68
C THR A 309 15.28 4.85 13.68
N LEU A 310 14.04 5.05 14.12
CA LEU A 310 12.89 5.13 13.21
C LEU A 310 12.99 6.32 12.25
N LEU A 311 13.39 7.49 12.73
CA LEU A 311 13.59 8.66 11.87
C LEU A 311 14.68 8.42 10.83
N GLU A 312 15.81 7.89 11.26
CA GLU A 312 16.91 7.51 10.36
C GLU A 312 16.45 6.50 9.30
N LEU A 313 15.74 5.46 9.73
CA LEU A 313 15.21 4.43 8.85
C LEU A 313 14.23 5.00 7.81
N THR A 314 13.29 5.86 8.24
CA THR A 314 12.37 6.54 7.31
C THR A 314 13.08 7.51 6.37
N SER A 315 14.20 8.12 6.81
CA SER A 315 15.05 8.95 5.95
C SER A 315 15.70 8.11 4.85
N VAL A 316 16.18 6.91 5.16
CA VAL A 316 16.72 5.99 4.15
C VAL A 316 15.64 5.54 3.16
N TRP A 317 14.44 5.16 3.65
CA TRP A 317 13.34 4.76 2.78
C TRP A 317 12.90 5.85 1.81
N ARG A 318 13.03 7.11 2.22
CA ARG A 318 12.73 8.28 1.39
C ARG A 318 13.82 8.55 0.36
N SER A 319 15.08 8.55 0.79
CA SER A 319 16.22 9.02 0.00
C SER A 319 16.82 7.95 -0.92
N SER A 320 16.64 6.67 -0.59
CA SER A 320 17.18 5.56 -1.37
C SER A 320 16.08 4.87 -2.18
N GLU A 321 16.19 4.93 -3.50
CA GLU A 321 15.31 4.18 -4.41
C GLU A 321 15.29 2.68 -4.10
N ALA A 322 16.40 2.15 -3.57
CA ALA A 322 16.52 0.75 -3.21
C ALA A 322 15.59 0.32 -2.07
N TYR A 323 15.13 1.26 -1.24
CA TYR A 323 14.35 0.98 -0.03
C TYR A 323 13.00 1.71 0.02
N GLN A 324 12.58 2.39 -1.04
CA GLN A 324 11.25 3.01 -1.11
C GLN A 324 10.11 2.01 -0.88
N TYR A 325 10.30 0.73 -1.25
CA TYR A 325 9.32 -0.33 -1.00
C TYR A 325 9.09 -0.59 0.49
N ALA A 326 10.03 -0.22 1.37
CA ALA A 326 9.97 -0.53 2.79
C ALA A 326 8.77 0.14 3.49
N TRP A 327 8.27 1.26 2.94
CA TRP A 327 7.01 1.87 3.37
C TRP A 327 5.80 0.91 3.27
N LEU A 328 5.83 -0.07 2.36
CA LEU A 328 4.78 -1.07 2.18
C LEU A 328 4.89 -2.24 3.17
N VAL A 329 6.02 -2.42 3.85
CA VAL A 329 6.29 -3.59 4.70
C VAL A 329 5.31 -3.67 5.87
N VAL A 330 5.16 -2.59 6.64
CA VAL A 330 4.26 -2.58 7.82
C VAL A 330 2.79 -2.74 7.44
N PRO A 331 2.23 -2.01 6.45
CA PRO A 331 0.88 -2.26 5.94
C PRO A 331 0.65 -3.71 5.51
N MET A 332 1.63 -4.30 4.83
CA MET A 332 1.55 -5.67 4.35
C MET A 332 1.62 -6.70 5.47
N VAL A 333 2.47 -6.49 6.49
CA VAL A 333 2.50 -7.32 7.71
C VAL A 333 1.13 -7.31 8.38
N VAL A 334 0.56 -6.11 8.60
CA VAL A 334 -0.76 -5.96 9.23
C VAL A 334 -1.84 -6.68 8.43
N TYR A 335 -1.80 -6.58 7.10
CA TYR A 335 -2.70 -7.31 6.23
C TYR A 335 -2.59 -8.82 6.38
N LEU A 336 -1.37 -9.35 6.24
CA LEU A 336 -1.11 -10.78 6.23
C LEU A 336 -1.38 -11.42 7.60
N LEU A 337 -1.14 -10.70 8.69
CA LEU A 337 -1.54 -11.13 10.03
C LEU A 337 -3.07 -11.27 10.12
N GLY A 338 -3.82 -10.30 9.60
CA GLY A 338 -5.28 -10.36 9.52
C GLY A 338 -5.79 -11.50 8.63
N TRP A 339 -5.11 -11.75 7.50
CA TRP A 339 -5.38 -12.86 6.58
C TRP A 339 -5.21 -14.23 7.26
N HIS A 340 -4.06 -14.45 7.91
CA HIS A 340 -3.76 -15.71 8.60
C HIS A 340 -4.69 -15.99 9.78
N TYR A 341 -5.11 -14.95 10.50
CA TYR A 341 -6.05 -15.09 11.62
C TYR A 341 -7.45 -15.57 11.20
N ARG A 342 -7.97 -15.10 10.05
CA ARG A 342 -9.37 -15.37 9.64
C ARG A 342 -9.54 -16.47 8.60
N GLN A 343 -8.71 -16.48 7.55
CA GLN A 343 -8.99 -17.30 6.35
C GLN A 343 -8.09 -18.53 6.22
N ALA A 344 -6.89 -18.50 6.79
CA ALA A 344 -5.97 -19.65 6.71
C ALA A 344 -6.38 -20.81 7.64
N GLY A 345 -7.42 -20.67 8.47
CA GLY A 345 -7.84 -21.73 9.39
C GLY A 345 -6.74 -22.12 10.37
N VAL A 346 -5.78 -21.23 10.66
CA VAL A 346 -4.77 -21.43 11.70
C VAL A 346 -5.45 -21.04 13.01
N PRO A 347 -5.82 -22.00 13.89
CA PRO A 347 -6.30 -21.65 15.21
C PRO A 347 -5.17 -20.95 15.96
N LEU A 348 -5.23 -19.62 16.00
CA LEU A 348 -4.38 -18.79 16.83
C LEU A 348 -5.08 -18.63 18.17
N ASP A 349 -4.48 -19.21 19.21
CA ASP A 349 -4.84 -18.98 20.60
C ASP A 349 -3.66 -18.24 21.25
N PRO A 350 -3.63 -16.89 21.18
CA PRO A 350 -2.57 -16.12 21.81
C PRO A 350 -2.50 -16.41 23.31
N GLN A 351 -1.32 -16.79 23.78
CA GLN A 351 -1.03 -17.14 25.17
C GLN A 351 0.17 -16.30 25.61
N PRO A 352 -0.05 -15.04 26.04
CA PRO A 352 1.04 -14.16 26.43
C PRO A 352 1.97 -14.82 27.46
N ASP A 353 3.27 -14.78 27.19
CA ASP A 353 4.31 -15.36 28.03
C ASP A 353 5.54 -14.45 28.07
N PHE A 354 6.53 -14.80 28.90
CA PHE A 354 7.74 -14.00 29.09
C PHE A 354 8.85 -14.31 28.06
N SER A 355 8.62 -15.18 27.08
CA SER A 355 9.67 -15.60 26.15
C SER A 355 10.19 -14.41 25.33
N GLY A 356 9.31 -13.50 24.92
CA GLY A 356 9.67 -12.29 24.17
C GLY A 356 10.46 -11.26 24.97
N VAL A 357 10.41 -11.27 26.31
CA VAL A 357 11.14 -10.33 27.16
C VAL A 357 12.65 -10.48 26.99
N PHE A 358 13.15 -11.71 26.90
CA PHE A 358 14.57 -11.96 26.64
C PHE A 358 15.01 -11.40 25.28
N VAL A 359 14.17 -11.55 24.25
CA VAL A 359 14.45 -11.00 22.91
C VAL A 359 14.49 -9.47 22.94
N VAL A 360 13.57 -8.83 23.67
CA VAL A 360 13.58 -7.37 23.88
C VAL A 360 14.85 -6.92 24.62
N LEU A 361 15.32 -7.67 25.62
CA LEU A 361 16.55 -7.36 26.35
C LEU A 361 17.79 -7.45 25.44
N VAL A 362 17.89 -8.51 24.64
CA VAL A 362 18.96 -8.65 23.64
C VAL A 362 18.90 -7.50 22.63
N ALA A 363 17.70 -7.16 22.15
CA ALA A 363 17.51 -6.03 21.25
C ALA A 363 17.98 -4.70 21.88
N ALA A 364 17.61 -4.41 23.13
CA ALA A 364 18.04 -3.21 23.83
C ALA A 364 19.57 -3.16 24.00
N ALA A 365 20.19 -4.28 24.40
CA ALA A 365 21.65 -4.37 24.53
C ALA A 365 22.37 -4.19 23.19
N CYS A 366 21.88 -4.84 22.12
CA CYS A 366 22.40 -4.67 20.77
C CYS A 366 22.24 -3.22 20.28
N TRP A 367 21.10 -2.59 20.56
CA TRP A 367 20.87 -1.19 20.20
C TRP A 367 21.83 -0.26 20.92
N GLY A 368 22.01 -0.42 22.23
CA GLY A 368 22.94 0.38 23.02
C GLY A 368 24.39 0.21 22.55
N ALA A 369 24.83 -1.02 22.29
CA ALA A 369 26.15 -1.30 21.74
C ALA A 369 26.33 -0.67 20.34
N ALA A 370 25.35 -0.84 19.45
CA ALA A 370 25.39 -0.25 18.11
C ALA A 370 25.36 1.28 18.15
N ALA A 371 24.61 1.88 19.08
CA ALA A 371 24.60 3.33 19.29
C ALA A 371 25.95 3.86 19.79
N LEU A 372 26.60 3.16 20.72
CA LEU A 372 27.95 3.50 21.18
C LEU A 372 29.01 3.38 20.08
N MET A 373 28.84 2.42 19.16
CA MET A 373 29.74 2.20 18.03
C MET A 373 29.37 3.02 16.78
N ASN A 374 28.28 3.78 16.81
CA ASN A 374 27.71 4.49 15.67
C ASN A 374 27.47 3.59 14.45
N ILE A 375 26.88 2.40 14.67
CA ILE A 375 26.54 1.42 13.62
C ILE A 375 25.03 1.43 13.38
N ASP A 376 24.62 2.18 12.36
CA ASP A 376 23.23 2.38 11.94
C ASP A 376 22.46 1.09 11.71
N VAL A 377 23.00 0.21 10.86
CA VAL A 377 22.40 -1.10 10.54
C VAL A 377 22.19 -1.92 11.82
N GLY A 378 23.11 -1.85 12.79
CA GLY A 378 22.97 -2.52 14.09
C GLY A 378 21.79 -2.00 14.91
N ARG A 379 21.59 -0.68 14.95
CA ARG A 379 20.43 -0.05 15.61
C ARG A 379 19.11 -0.46 14.94
N GLN A 380 19.09 -0.49 13.62
CA GLN A 380 17.91 -0.86 12.81
C GLN A 380 17.54 -2.33 12.97
N PHE A 381 18.52 -3.24 13.01
CA PHE A 381 18.30 -4.66 13.37
C PHE A 381 17.76 -4.82 14.78
N ALA A 382 18.28 -4.07 15.74
CA ALA A 382 17.80 -4.10 17.11
C ALA A 382 16.34 -3.63 17.21
N LEU A 383 15.94 -2.59 16.46
CA LEU A 383 14.54 -2.15 16.37
C LEU A 383 13.63 -3.28 15.86
N ALA A 384 13.99 -3.92 14.76
CA ALA A 384 13.22 -5.04 14.22
C ALA A 384 13.13 -6.20 15.22
N LEU A 385 14.23 -6.51 15.92
CA LEU A 385 14.27 -7.56 16.94
C LEU A 385 13.41 -7.22 18.17
N ALA A 386 13.37 -5.95 18.59
CA ALA A 386 12.49 -5.49 19.67
C ALA A 386 11.01 -5.69 19.30
N LEU A 387 10.63 -5.38 18.05
CA LEU A 387 9.28 -5.65 17.53
C LEU A 387 8.96 -7.16 17.51
N GLN A 388 9.92 -8.02 17.16
CA GLN A 388 9.75 -9.49 17.27
C GLN A 388 9.54 -9.91 18.72
N GLY A 389 10.31 -9.35 19.66
CA GLY A 389 10.17 -9.63 21.09
C GLY A 389 8.79 -9.23 21.63
N VAL A 390 8.27 -8.06 21.25
CA VAL A 390 6.90 -7.63 21.58
C VAL A 390 5.86 -8.59 21.00
N ALA A 391 5.99 -8.95 19.72
CA ALA A 391 5.10 -9.92 19.08
C ALA A 391 5.13 -11.29 19.79
N MET A 392 6.32 -11.75 20.17
CA MET A 392 6.50 -13.02 20.87
C MET A 392 5.89 -13.00 22.27
N SER A 393 6.08 -11.92 23.04
CA SER A 393 5.47 -11.75 24.38
C SER A 393 3.94 -11.69 24.34
N THR A 394 3.37 -11.13 23.27
CA THR A 394 1.91 -10.92 23.15
C THR A 394 1.18 -12.13 22.57
N LEU A 395 1.81 -12.83 21.62
CA LEU A 395 1.26 -14.02 20.98
C LEU A 395 1.55 -15.30 21.78
N GLY A 396 2.69 -15.34 22.48
CA GLY A 396 3.27 -16.54 23.07
C GLY A 396 4.05 -17.38 22.06
N TRP A 397 4.96 -18.22 22.55
CA TRP A 397 5.92 -18.97 21.73
C TRP A 397 5.30 -19.73 20.54
N ARG A 398 4.24 -20.50 20.79
CA ARG A 398 3.62 -21.35 19.76
C ARG A 398 2.93 -20.54 18.66
N SER A 399 2.23 -19.47 19.03
CA SER A 399 1.52 -18.62 18.07
C SER A 399 2.48 -17.72 17.30
N TYR A 400 3.55 -17.24 17.95
CA TYR A 400 4.62 -16.48 17.32
C TYR A 400 5.25 -17.27 16.16
N TRP A 401 5.72 -18.50 16.38
CA TRP A 401 6.39 -19.25 15.31
C TRP A 401 5.48 -19.64 14.14
N ARG A 402 4.17 -19.71 14.35
CA ARG A 402 3.19 -19.87 13.26
C ARG A 402 3.05 -18.62 12.41
N LEU A 403 3.24 -17.44 13.01
CA LEU A 403 3.15 -16.14 12.36
C LEU A 403 4.52 -15.57 11.96
N PHE A 404 5.62 -16.18 12.42
CA PHE A 404 6.98 -15.76 12.13
C PHE A 404 7.25 -15.53 10.64
N PRO A 405 6.78 -16.38 9.70
CA PRO A 405 6.95 -16.09 8.28
C PRO A 405 6.39 -14.70 7.88
N THR A 406 5.24 -14.31 8.44
CA THR A 406 4.69 -12.96 8.20
C THR A 406 5.49 -11.89 8.93
N LEU A 407 5.85 -12.13 10.20
CA LEU A 407 6.60 -11.16 11.01
C LEU A 407 8.02 -10.95 10.49
N ALA A 408 8.60 -11.93 9.79
CA ALA A 408 9.93 -11.85 9.20
C ALA A 408 10.03 -10.78 8.10
N LEU A 409 8.90 -10.37 7.50
CA LEU A 409 8.85 -9.21 6.59
C LEU A 409 9.39 -7.94 7.25
N LEU A 410 9.27 -7.80 8.58
CA LEU A 410 9.81 -6.64 9.28
C LEU A 410 11.33 -6.49 9.10
N PHE A 411 12.07 -7.57 8.84
CA PHE A 411 13.51 -7.46 8.54
C PHE A 411 13.80 -6.85 7.16
N LEU A 412 12.86 -6.94 6.21
CA LEU A 412 13.00 -6.32 4.89
C LEU A 412 12.88 -4.79 4.94
N MET A 413 12.56 -4.21 6.11
CA MET A 413 12.58 -2.77 6.30
C MET A 413 14.01 -2.24 6.48
N ILE A 414 14.96 -3.12 6.83
CA ILE A 414 16.33 -2.76 7.17
C ILE A 414 17.14 -2.60 5.88
N PRO A 415 17.82 -1.46 5.67
CA PRO A 415 18.69 -1.22 4.52
C PRO A 415 19.98 -2.06 4.59
N SER A 416 19.83 -3.37 4.47
CA SER A 416 20.92 -4.37 4.50
C SER A 416 21.32 -4.87 3.11
N GLY A 417 20.56 -4.49 2.08
CA GLY A 417 20.82 -4.80 0.68
C GLY A 417 22.11 -4.17 0.14
N ASP A 418 22.65 -3.16 0.82
CA ASP A 418 23.92 -2.51 0.47
C ASP A 418 25.08 -3.51 0.51
N LEU A 419 24.95 -4.61 1.28
CA LEU A 419 25.89 -5.74 1.26
C LEU A 419 25.92 -6.47 -0.09
N LEU A 420 24.81 -6.48 -0.83
CA LEU A 420 24.69 -7.08 -2.15
C LEU A 420 25.13 -6.12 -3.27
N GLN A 421 25.18 -4.82 -2.99
CA GLN A 421 25.41 -3.79 -3.99
C GLN A 421 26.72 -3.95 -4.77
N PRO A 422 27.88 -4.26 -4.16
CA PRO A 422 29.11 -4.50 -4.92
C PRO A 422 28.98 -5.66 -5.91
N ALA A 423 28.36 -6.77 -5.49
CA ALA A 423 28.15 -7.93 -6.35
C ALA A 423 27.18 -7.62 -7.50
N LEU A 424 26.11 -6.86 -7.21
CA LEU A 424 25.15 -6.43 -8.22
C LEU A 424 25.76 -5.45 -9.25
N ARG A 425 26.66 -4.56 -8.82
CA ARG A 425 27.41 -3.68 -9.73
C ARG A 425 28.33 -4.48 -10.66
N LEU A 426 29.06 -5.46 -10.13
CA LEU A 426 29.89 -6.35 -10.96
C LEU A 426 29.04 -7.10 -11.99
N LEU A 427 27.92 -7.68 -11.56
CA LEU A 427 26.99 -8.36 -12.47
C LEU A 427 26.44 -7.41 -13.55
N THR A 428 26.19 -6.15 -13.20
CA THR A 428 25.75 -5.14 -14.16
C THR A 428 26.83 -4.82 -15.21
N VAL A 429 28.10 -4.74 -14.80
CA VAL A 429 29.24 -4.58 -15.72
C VAL A 429 29.33 -5.76 -16.68
N GLU A 430 29.32 -6.99 -16.14
CA GLU A 430 29.36 -8.23 -16.93
C GLU A 430 28.18 -8.31 -17.92
N ALA A 431 27.00 -7.85 -17.52
CA ALA A 431 25.83 -7.82 -18.39
C ALA A 431 25.96 -6.84 -19.56
N ILE A 432 26.59 -5.67 -19.34
CA ILE A 432 26.88 -4.69 -20.39
C ILE A 432 27.96 -5.23 -21.33
N GLU A 433 29.03 -5.83 -20.79
CA GLU A 433 30.11 -6.43 -21.57
C GLU A 433 29.60 -7.59 -22.46
N LEU A 434 28.78 -8.48 -21.90
CA LEU A 434 28.13 -9.55 -22.64
C LEU A 434 27.25 -9.02 -23.77
N PHE A 435 26.49 -7.96 -23.50
CA PHE A 435 25.67 -7.30 -24.52
C PHE A 435 26.52 -6.66 -25.62
N ALA A 436 27.57 -5.92 -25.26
CA ALA A 436 28.47 -5.27 -26.21
C ALA A 436 29.16 -6.31 -27.12
N THR A 437 29.60 -7.43 -26.54
CA THR A 437 30.16 -8.56 -27.29
C THR A 437 29.13 -9.14 -28.26
N ALA A 438 27.91 -9.43 -27.79
CA ALA A 438 26.84 -10.00 -28.60
C ALA A 438 26.37 -9.05 -29.72
N ALA A 439 26.41 -7.74 -29.47
CA ALA A 439 26.05 -6.70 -30.44
C ALA A 439 27.22 -6.25 -31.34
N HIS A 440 28.40 -6.88 -31.19
CA HIS A 440 29.63 -6.51 -31.92
C HIS A 440 30.04 -5.04 -31.76
N LEU A 441 29.81 -4.47 -30.57
CA LEU A 441 30.21 -3.10 -30.24
C LEU A 441 31.67 -3.09 -29.75
N PRO A 442 32.50 -2.14 -30.20
CA PRO A 442 33.86 -1.99 -29.68
C PRO A 442 33.80 -1.60 -28.21
N HIS A 443 34.42 -2.38 -27.32
CA HIS A 443 34.32 -2.15 -25.88
C HIS A 443 35.59 -2.50 -25.12
N SER A 444 35.73 -1.89 -23.94
CA SER A 444 36.70 -2.26 -22.92
C SER A 444 36.11 -2.04 -21.52
N VAL A 445 36.59 -2.78 -20.53
CA VAL A 445 36.10 -2.74 -19.15
C VAL A 445 37.25 -2.46 -18.21
N GLU A 446 37.06 -1.48 -17.32
CA GLU A 446 38.02 -1.10 -16.28
C GLU A 446 37.28 -0.93 -14.93
N GLY A 447 37.26 -1.99 -14.12
CA GLY A 447 36.55 -2.00 -12.83
C GLY A 447 35.04 -1.82 -13.01
N PHE A 448 34.49 -0.70 -12.53
CA PHE A 448 33.06 -0.35 -12.69
C PHE A 448 32.79 0.57 -13.89
N VAL A 449 33.77 0.75 -14.77
CA VAL A 449 33.66 1.59 -15.95
C VAL A 449 33.65 0.71 -17.20
N VAL A 450 32.66 0.92 -18.07
CA VAL A 450 32.56 0.27 -19.37
C VAL A 450 32.69 1.33 -20.46
N PHE A 451 33.62 1.12 -21.39
CA PHE A 451 33.77 1.95 -22.58
C PHE A 451 33.10 1.25 -23.75
N ILE A 452 32.24 1.96 -24.49
CA ILE A 452 31.62 1.49 -25.74
C ILE A 452 31.91 2.54 -26.81
N GLY A 453 32.81 2.23 -27.75
CA GLY A 453 33.36 3.22 -28.69
C GLY A 453 33.99 4.40 -27.96
N ALA A 454 33.47 5.61 -28.19
CA ALA A 454 33.93 6.83 -27.52
C ALA A 454 33.19 7.14 -26.20
N HIS A 455 32.14 6.38 -25.88
CA HIS A 455 31.28 6.64 -24.72
C HIS A 455 31.78 5.89 -23.48
N ARG A 456 31.67 6.56 -22.33
CA ARG A 456 32.08 6.04 -21.03
C ARG A 456 30.85 5.88 -20.14
N TYR A 457 30.61 4.65 -19.68
CA TYR A 457 29.53 4.31 -18.75
C TYR A 457 30.12 3.95 -17.39
N ILE A 458 29.63 4.57 -16.33
CA ILE A 458 30.05 4.28 -14.96
C ILE A 458 28.89 3.60 -14.25
N VAL A 459 29.09 2.37 -13.79
CA VAL A 459 28.10 1.66 -12.98
C VAL A 459 28.17 2.19 -11.55
N VAL A 460 27.39 3.25 -11.31
CA VAL A 460 27.15 3.83 -9.99
C VAL A 460 26.19 2.95 -9.17
N ASP A 461 25.95 3.33 -7.93
CA ASP A 461 25.19 2.53 -6.97
C ASP A 461 23.71 2.39 -7.38
N GLU A 462 23.14 3.42 -7.98
CA GLU A 462 21.79 3.45 -8.55
C GLU A 462 21.67 2.53 -9.78
N CYS A 463 22.79 2.27 -10.47
CA CYS A 463 22.87 1.36 -11.61
C CYS A 463 22.99 -0.11 -11.21
N SER A 464 23.25 -0.42 -9.94
CA SER A 464 23.40 -1.80 -9.43
C SER A 464 22.15 -2.68 -9.65
N GLY A 465 20.97 -2.06 -9.73
CA GLY A 465 19.71 -2.78 -9.80
C GLY A 465 19.17 -3.24 -8.44
N LEU A 466 19.79 -2.82 -7.34
CA LEU A 466 19.37 -3.17 -5.98
C LEU A 466 17.88 -2.89 -5.76
N ALA A 467 17.35 -1.75 -6.24
CA ALA A 467 15.94 -1.39 -6.12
C ALA A 467 14.97 -2.39 -6.76
N TYR A 468 15.33 -2.97 -7.91
CA TYR A 468 14.50 -4.00 -8.53
C TYR A 468 14.55 -5.31 -7.75
N VAL A 469 15.75 -5.69 -7.31
CA VAL A 469 15.96 -6.93 -6.55
C VAL A 469 15.19 -6.88 -5.24
N THR A 470 15.30 -5.80 -4.47
CA THR A 470 14.66 -5.67 -3.16
C THR A 470 13.14 -5.60 -3.26
N LEU A 471 12.60 -4.75 -4.15
CA LEU A 471 11.16 -4.64 -4.38
C LEU A 471 10.55 -5.95 -4.90
N ALA A 472 11.17 -6.60 -5.88
CA ALA A 472 10.65 -7.84 -6.43
C ALA A 472 10.76 -9.01 -5.45
N THR A 473 11.82 -9.04 -4.62
CA THR A 473 11.95 -10.00 -3.50
C THR A 473 10.82 -9.78 -2.50
N PHE A 474 10.57 -8.54 -2.09
CA PHE A 474 9.49 -8.19 -1.18
C PHE A 474 8.13 -8.65 -1.73
N LEU A 475 7.79 -8.28 -2.97
CA LEU A 475 6.53 -8.69 -3.60
C LEU A 475 6.44 -10.22 -3.72
N GLY A 476 7.50 -10.89 -4.18
CA GLY A 476 7.56 -12.34 -4.28
C GLY A 476 7.33 -13.04 -2.93
N TYR A 477 7.89 -12.49 -1.85
CA TYR A 477 7.67 -13.00 -0.49
C TYR A 477 6.21 -12.79 -0.03
N CYS A 478 5.65 -11.59 -0.21
CA CYS A 478 4.28 -11.28 0.18
C CYS A 478 3.25 -12.14 -0.55
N PHE A 479 3.40 -12.30 -1.87
CA PHE A 479 2.54 -13.20 -2.63
C PHE A 479 2.79 -14.66 -2.27
N GLY A 480 4.02 -15.02 -1.92
CA GLY A 480 4.36 -16.35 -1.42
C GLY A 480 3.54 -16.69 -0.18
N LEU A 481 3.48 -15.77 0.78
CA LEU A 481 2.68 -15.91 1.99
C LEU A 481 1.16 -15.95 1.73
N LEU A 482 0.69 -15.32 0.66
CA LEU A 482 -0.73 -15.37 0.27
C LEU A 482 -1.10 -16.70 -0.41
N LEU A 483 -0.17 -17.31 -1.14
CA LEU A 483 -0.42 -18.48 -1.97
C LEU A 483 -0.05 -19.79 -1.27
N TYR A 484 0.99 -19.78 -0.44
CA TYR A 484 1.64 -20.99 0.07
C TYR A 484 1.85 -20.98 1.58
N ARG A 485 1.73 -22.16 2.19
CA ARG A 485 2.10 -22.36 3.61
C ARG A 485 3.55 -22.82 3.80
N SER A 486 4.12 -23.45 2.78
CA SER A 486 5.49 -23.95 2.84
C SER A 486 6.48 -22.82 2.71
N LEU A 487 7.33 -22.64 3.73
CA LEU A 487 8.41 -21.65 3.70
C LEU A 487 9.36 -21.82 2.51
N SER A 488 9.58 -23.04 2.03
CA SER A 488 10.40 -23.29 0.85
C SER A 488 9.78 -22.71 -0.42
N LYS A 489 8.44 -22.79 -0.58
CA LYS A 489 7.72 -22.20 -1.72
C LYS A 489 7.71 -20.68 -1.63
N VAL A 490 7.53 -20.13 -0.42
CA VAL A 490 7.60 -18.68 -0.18
C VAL A 490 9.00 -18.15 -0.53
N ALA A 491 10.05 -18.82 -0.04
CA ALA A 491 11.44 -18.48 -0.35
C ALA A 491 11.73 -18.62 -1.84
N ALA A 492 11.25 -19.67 -2.50
CA ALA A 492 11.42 -19.84 -3.95
C ALA A 492 10.77 -18.69 -4.74
N LEU A 493 9.59 -18.21 -4.33
CA LEU A 493 8.93 -17.10 -5.00
C LEU A 493 9.63 -15.76 -4.73
N ALA A 494 10.16 -15.55 -3.53
CA ALA A 494 10.98 -14.39 -3.20
C ALA A 494 12.29 -14.38 -4.01
N LEU A 495 12.98 -15.53 -4.12
CA LEU A 495 14.18 -15.70 -4.95
C LEU A 495 13.89 -15.52 -6.44
N PHE A 496 12.74 -16.01 -6.92
CA PHE A 496 12.29 -15.75 -8.29
C PHE A 496 12.07 -14.25 -8.53
N GLY A 497 11.47 -13.55 -7.56
CA GLY A 497 11.37 -12.09 -7.57
C GLY A 497 12.74 -11.42 -7.67
N ALA A 498 13.69 -11.80 -6.81
CA ALA A 498 15.07 -11.31 -6.85
C ALA A 498 15.73 -11.50 -8.23
N PHE A 499 15.61 -12.70 -8.80
CA PHE A 499 16.10 -13.03 -10.13
C PHE A 499 15.48 -12.14 -11.21
N LEU A 500 14.16 -11.97 -11.18
CA LEU A 500 13.47 -11.08 -12.12
C LEU A 500 13.94 -9.63 -11.97
N GLY A 501 14.26 -9.21 -10.73
CA GLY A 501 14.88 -7.93 -10.42
C GLY A 501 16.21 -7.71 -11.16
N VAL A 502 17.09 -8.71 -11.09
CA VAL A 502 18.36 -8.72 -11.81
C VAL A 502 18.13 -8.63 -13.32
N VAL A 503 17.25 -9.48 -13.88
CA VAL A 503 16.94 -9.50 -15.32
C VAL A 503 16.43 -8.15 -15.81
N CYS A 504 15.56 -7.50 -15.03
CA CYS A 504 15.04 -6.19 -15.38
C CYS A 504 16.12 -5.10 -15.34
N ASN A 505 17.05 -5.14 -14.39
CA ASN A 505 18.19 -4.23 -14.40
C ASN A 505 19.09 -4.45 -15.63
N VAL A 506 19.37 -5.71 -15.98
CA VAL A 506 20.15 -6.06 -17.19
C VAL A 506 19.49 -5.50 -18.45
N MET A 507 18.18 -5.67 -18.58
CA MET A 507 17.43 -5.09 -19.70
C MET A 507 17.50 -3.55 -19.71
N ARG A 508 17.38 -2.90 -18.54
CA ARG A 508 17.47 -1.45 -18.40
C ARG A 508 18.82 -0.91 -18.87
N VAL A 509 19.93 -1.44 -18.33
CA VAL A 509 21.27 -0.89 -18.61
C VAL A 509 21.69 -1.13 -20.06
N ASN A 510 21.32 -2.28 -20.63
CA ASN A 510 21.60 -2.58 -22.03
C ASN A 510 20.75 -1.74 -22.98
N ALA A 511 19.50 -1.43 -22.61
CA ALA A 511 18.68 -0.49 -23.37
C ALA A 511 19.29 0.92 -23.38
N ILE A 512 19.84 1.38 -22.25
CA ILE A 512 20.55 2.67 -22.17
C ILE A 512 21.74 2.69 -23.13
N VAL A 513 22.64 1.70 -23.04
CA VAL A 513 23.83 1.59 -23.90
C VAL A 513 23.44 1.54 -25.38
N LEU A 514 22.40 0.78 -25.73
CA LEU A 514 21.92 0.66 -27.10
C LEU A 514 21.35 1.99 -27.62
N ILE A 515 20.54 2.68 -26.83
CA ILE A 515 19.93 3.95 -27.21
C ILE A 515 21.02 5.01 -27.41
N ASP A 516 21.98 5.10 -26.49
CA ASP A 516 23.07 6.06 -26.57
C ASP A 516 23.94 5.80 -27.81
N TRP A 517 24.26 4.54 -28.10
CA TRP A 517 24.99 4.14 -29.30
C TRP A 517 24.24 4.50 -30.60
N LEU A 518 22.94 4.22 -30.67
CA LEU A 518 22.13 4.52 -31.85
C LEU A 518 21.93 6.02 -32.08
N ARG A 519 22.03 6.83 -31.03
CA ARG A 519 21.86 8.30 -31.09
C ARG A 519 23.18 9.06 -31.20
N ASP A 520 24.32 8.38 -31.07
CA ASP A 520 25.65 8.99 -30.97
C ASP A 520 25.70 10.10 -29.89
N SER A 521 24.99 9.87 -28.78
CA SER A 521 24.84 10.85 -27.70
C SER A 521 24.62 10.13 -26.37
N GLN A 522 25.23 10.60 -25.29
CA GLN A 522 24.93 10.06 -23.96
C GLN A 522 23.68 10.73 -23.39
N MET A 523 22.72 9.91 -22.98
CA MET A 523 21.56 10.40 -22.24
C MET A 523 21.96 11.06 -20.93
N ASP A 524 21.21 12.07 -20.53
CA ASP A 524 21.36 12.66 -19.20
C ASP A 524 20.80 11.71 -18.12
N LEU A 525 21.17 11.93 -16.85
CA LEU A 525 20.69 11.11 -15.75
C LEU A 525 19.15 11.09 -15.64
N THR A 526 18.45 12.13 -16.09
CA THR A 526 16.99 12.17 -16.01
C THR A 526 16.34 11.20 -17.00
N ALA A 527 16.87 11.08 -18.22
CA ALA A 527 16.43 10.08 -19.19
C ALA A 527 16.71 8.63 -18.73
N HIS A 528 17.75 8.42 -17.92
CA HIS A 528 18.02 7.11 -17.29
C HIS A 528 16.87 6.71 -16.33
N GLY A 529 16.33 7.66 -15.56
CA GLY A 529 15.19 7.44 -14.66
C GLY A 529 13.91 7.01 -15.38
N ASN A 530 13.64 7.52 -16.58
CA ASN A 530 12.47 7.12 -17.37
C ASN A 530 12.52 5.64 -17.80
N ILE A 531 13.70 5.18 -18.22
CA ILE A 531 13.91 3.77 -18.61
C ILE A 531 13.74 2.87 -17.38
N GLN A 532 14.10 3.36 -16.19
CA GLN A 532 13.90 2.64 -14.95
C GLN A 532 12.42 2.33 -14.65
N TRP A 533 11.52 3.27 -14.90
CA TRP A 533 10.08 3.04 -14.72
C TRP A 533 9.50 2.05 -15.73
N ILE A 534 10.01 2.04 -16.96
CA ILE A 534 9.62 1.04 -17.98
C ILE A 534 10.07 -0.36 -17.56
N ALA A 535 11.30 -0.48 -17.06
CA ALA A 535 11.82 -1.75 -16.51
C ALA A 535 10.98 -2.21 -15.30
N LEU A 536 10.58 -1.27 -14.43
CA LEU A 536 9.71 -1.56 -13.29
C LEU A 536 8.28 -1.98 -13.72
N PHE A 537 7.71 -1.36 -14.75
CA PHE A 537 6.43 -1.80 -15.28
C PHE A 537 6.51 -3.23 -15.82
N THR A 538 7.60 -3.52 -16.53
CA THR A 538 7.86 -4.85 -17.12
C THR A 538 8.01 -5.92 -16.03
N ILE A 539 8.77 -5.64 -14.95
CA ILE A 539 8.93 -6.59 -13.85
C ILE A 539 7.61 -6.90 -13.16
N LEU A 540 6.81 -5.86 -12.87
CA LEU A 540 5.52 -6.02 -12.20
C LEU A 540 4.57 -6.81 -13.09
N ALA A 541 4.49 -6.49 -14.39
CA ALA A 541 3.65 -7.21 -15.34
C ALA A 541 4.00 -8.70 -15.42
N LEU A 542 5.30 -9.04 -15.51
CA LEU A 542 5.78 -10.42 -15.54
C LEU A 542 5.49 -11.15 -14.22
N LEU A 543 5.76 -10.51 -13.08
CA LEU A 543 5.47 -11.06 -11.76
C LEU A 543 3.98 -11.35 -11.61
N PHE A 544 3.12 -10.37 -11.86
CA PHE A 544 1.66 -10.54 -11.77
C PHE A 544 1.12 -11.55 -12.78
N TYR A 545 1.70 -11.65 -13.97
CA TYR A 545 1.35 -12.69 -14.93
C TYR A 545 1.64 -14.09 -14.37
N VAL A 546 2.84 -14.34 -13.85
CA VAL A 546 3.21 -15.62 -13.24
C VAL A 546 2.28 -15.92 -12.07
N LEU A 547 2.08 -14.96 -11.17
CA LEU A 547 1.20 -15.09 -10.00
C LEU A 547 -0.23 -15.46 -10.39
N SER A 548 -0.75 -14.90 -11.48
CA SER A 548 -2.09 -15.22 -11.97
C SER A 548 -2.26 -16.68 -12.42
N ARG A 549 -1.15 -17.38 -12.71
CA ARG A 549 -1.14 -18.79 -13.14
C ARG A 549 -0.96 -19.76 -11.97
N LEU A 550 -0.48 -19.29 -10.82
CA LEU A 550 -0.22 -20.13 -9.66
C LEU A 550 -1.52 -20.53 -8.97
N ARG A 551 -1.59 -21.79 -8.52
CA ARG A 551 -2.69 -22.29 -7.70
C ARG A 551 -2.33 -22.16 -6.22
N PRO A 552 -3.15 -21.49 -5.40
CA PRO A 552 -2.92 -21.43 -3.96
C PRO A 552 -3.09 -22.82 -3.33
N ASP A 553 -2.39 -23.08 -2.23
CA ASP A 553 -2.58 -24.30 -1.42
C ASP A 553 -4.04 -24.37 -0.93
N GLU A 554 -4.64 -25.57 -0.93
CA GLU A 554 -6.00 -25.75 -0.44
C GLU A 554 -6.08 -25.45 1.07
N THR A 555 -7.04 -24.63 1.49
CA THR A 555 -7.38 -24.41 2.90
C THR A 555 -8.19 -25.60 3.41
N PRO A 556 -7.67 -26.43 4.34
CA PRO A 556 -8.46 -27.50 4.94
C PRO A 556 -9.60 -26.88 5.78
N ALA A 557 -10.81 -27.40 5.64
CA ALA A 557 -11.91 -27.06 6.53
C ALA A 557 -11.65 -27.69 7.91
N VAL A 558 -11.05 -26.93 8.83
CA VAL A 558 -10.85 -27.40 10.21
C VAL A 558 -12.13 -27.14 11.01
N PRO A 559 -12.78 -28.16 11.59
CA PRO A 559 -13.87 -27.95 12.55
C PRO A 559 -13.29 -27.32 13.82
N VAL A 560 -13.78 -26.15 14.19
CA VAL A 560 -13.27 -25.40 15.35
C VAL A 560 -14.08 -25.76 16.59
N ALA A 561 -13.51 -26.57 17.48
CA ALA A 561 -14.00 -26.73 18.84
C ALA A 561 -13.80 -25.40 19.62
N ALA A 562 -14.86 -24.87 20.21
CA ALA A 562 -14.78 -23.71 21.09
C ALA A 562 -14.16 -24.13 22.43
N ALA A 563 -13.00 -23.61 22.77
CA ALA A 563 -12.47 -23.72 24.13
C ALA A 563 -13.29 -22.80 25.06
N PRO A 564 -13.60 -23.23 26.30
CA PRO A 564 -14.39 -22.44 27.23
C PRO A 564 -13.70 -21.11 27.58
N GLU A 565 -14.47 -20.03 27.58
CA GLU A 565 -14.02 -18.70 28.00
C GLU A 565 -13.82 -18.69 29.53
N GLN A 566 -12.66 -18.19 29.97
CA GLN A 566 -12.33 -17.97 31.38
C GLN A 566 -12.06 -16.47 31.59
N PRO A 567 -12.57 -15.85 32.68
CA PRO A 567 -12.49 -14.42 32.88
C PRO A 567 -11.05 -13.90 33.10
N TYR A 568 -10.87 -12.63 32.73
CA TYR A 568 -9.59 -11.92 32.59
C TYR A 568 -8.93 -11.47 33.92
N SER A 569 -7.59 -11.37 33.92
CA SER A 569 -6.78 -10.80 35.00
C SER A 569 -5.69 -9.88 34.41
N LEU A 570 -5.55 -8.67 34.98
CA LEU A 570 -4.53 -7.66 34.64
C LEU A 570 -3.08 -8.20 34.65
N ARG A 571 -2.81 -9.32 35.35
CA ARG A 571 -1.49 -9.96 35.41
C ARG A 571 -0.99 -10.48 34.05
N ARG A 572 -1.85 -10.61 33.04
CA ARG A 572 -1.47 -11.15 31.72
C ARG A 572 -0.86 -10.13 30.74
N LEU A 573 -0.91 -8.83 31.04
CA LEU A 573 -0.11 -7.80 30.34
C LEU A 573 1.28 -7.61 30.96
N ALA A 574 1.55 -8.24 32.11
CA ALA A 574 2.82 -8.13 32.82
C ALA A 574 4.07 -8.48 31.97
N PRO A 575 4.05 -9.46 31.05
CA PRO A 575 5.22 -9.74 30.20
C PRO A 575 5.54 -8.59 29.24
N VAL A 576 4.49 -7.95 28.70
CA VAL A 576 4.62 -6.79 27.83
C VAL A 576 5.18 -5.63 28.66
N VAL A 577 4.54 -5.28 29.77
CA VAL A 577 5.00 -4.21 30.67
C VAL A 577 6.43 -4.46 31.20
N ALA A 578 6.80 -5.71 31.52
CA ALA A 578 8.13 -6.05 32.03
C ALA A 578 9.23 -5.90 30.95
N GLY A 579 8.99 -6.34 29.72
CA GLY A 579 9.91 -6.08 28.61
C GLY A 579 10.05 -4.58 28.30
N LEU A 580 8.97 -3.82 28.49
CA LEU A 580 8.90 -2.39 28.23
C LEU A 580 9.61 -1.53 29.28
N SER A 581 9.48 -1.86 30.57
CA SER A 581 10.22 -1.16 31.64
C SER A 581 11.74 -1.24 31.44
N MET A 582 12.23 -2.24 30.72
CA MET A 582 13.66 -2.44 30.45
C MET A 582 14.15 -1.65 29.23
N LEU A 583 13.32 -1.47 28.20
CA LEU A 583 13.64 -0.60 27.06
C LEU A 583 13.81 0.87 27.48
N LEU A 584 12.95 1.33 28.40
CA LEU A 584 12.98 2.69 28.95
C LEU A 584 14.15 2.95 29.91
N THR A 585 14.90 1.91 30.33
CA THR A 585 16.10 2.07 31.15
C THR A 585 17.40 2.14 30.33
N VAL A 586 17.34 1.80 29.04
CA VAL A 586 18.52 1.72 28.15
C VAL A 586 18.54 2.82 27.09
N GLY A 587 17.36 3.26 26.63
CA GLY A 587 17.21 4.47 25.81
C GLY A 587 17.00 5.70 26.67
#